data_AF-A0A425WJ02-F1
#
_entry.id   AF-A0A425WJ02-F1
#
_cell.length_a   1.000
_cell.length_b   1.000
_cell.length_c   1.000
_cell.angle_alpha   90.00
_cell.angle_beta   90.00
_cell.angle_gamma   90.00
#
_symmetry.space_group_name_H-M   'P 1'
#
loop_
_entity.id
_entity.type
_entity.pdbx_description
1 polymer ?
#
loop_
_entity_poly.entity_id
_entity_poly.type
_entity_poly.pdbx_seq_one_letter_code
_entity_poly.pdbx_strand_id
1 'polypeptide(L)'
;MLYVGNFSYNDELDAAHNYCLMPCIVKAADADEALEKFANHFEDIRQNSDLLEGAKEIYLDSLVELAEEPEEPLVTQWQKIVPTREGLCSLVSATPLAEGDEAISYDMRSEPADEDDADEDDEDAEDTALEDAREIFGFTGDDIELEGYDEEPFIVFE
;
A
#
# COMPACT_ATOMS: atom_id res chain seq x y z
N MET A 1 19.60 -9.99 4.00
CA MET A 1 18.91 -8.82 4.57
C MET A 1 17.61 -9.25 5.24
N LEU A 2 16.98 -8.36 5.99
CA LEU A 2 15.57 -8.48 6.38
C LEU A 2 14.73 -7.66 5.41
N TYR A 3 13.55 -8.17 5.07
CA TYR A 3 12.60 -7.51 4.18
C TYR A 3 11.25 -7.41 4.88
N VAL A 4 10.64 -6.25 4.83
CA VAL A 4 9.27 -6.01 5.31
C VAL A 4 8.41 -5.66 4.11
N GLY A 5 7.52 -6.58 3.74
CA GLY A 5 6.51 -6.36 2.70
C GLY A 5 5.21 -5.91 3.36
N ASN A 6 4.69 -4.77 2.94
CA ASN A 6 3.38 -4.29 3.33
C ASN A 6 2.39 -4.67 2.24
N PHE A 7 1.44 -5.54 2.57
CA PHE A 7 0.47 -6.06 1.63
C PHE A 7 -0.94 -5.61 2.00
N SER A 8 -1.80 -5.56 1.00
CA SER A 8 -3.20 -5.20 1.20
C SER A 8 -4.14 -6.04 0.34
N TYR A 9 -5.40 -6.15 0.76
CA TYR A 9 -6.47 -6.74 -0.05
C TYR A 9 -7.85 -6.24 0.37
N ASN A 10 -8.82 -6.31 -0.54
CA ASN A 10 -10.23 -6.11 -0.23
C ASN A 10 -10.86 -7.44 0.18
N ASP A 11 -11.49 -7.50 1.35
CA ASP A 11 -12.22 -8.69 1.79
C ASP A 11 -13.56 -8.79 1.04
N GLU A 12 -13.62 -9.66 0.03
CA GLU A 12 -14.83 -9.85 -0.78
C GLU A 12 -15.96 -10.58 -0.04
N LEU A 13 -15.67 -11.24 1.08
CA LEU A 13 -16.67 -11.94 1.89
C LEU A 13 -17.26 -11.04 2.98
N ASP A 14 -16.63 -9.88 3.24
CA ASP A 14 -17.16 -8.90 4.16
C ASP A 14 -18.18 -7.97 3.49
N ALA A 15 -19.41 -7.96 4.04
CA ALA A 15 -20.48 -7.07 3.58
C ALA A 15 -20.18 -5.58 3.79
N ALA A 16 -19.19 -5.25 4.63
CA ALA A 16 -18.70 -3.89 4.81
C ALA A 16 -17.58 -3.51 3.82
N HIS A 17 -17.17 -4.42 2.92
CA HIS A 17 -16.03 -4.25 2.00
C HIS A 17 -14.78 -3.78 2.75
N ASN A 18 -14.46 -4.48 3.84
CA ASN A 18 -13.32 -4.11 4.67
C ASN A 18 -12.02 -4.25 3.88
N TYR A 19 -11.15 -3.26 4.03
CA TYR A 19 -9.81 -3.26 3.49
C TYR A 19 -8.83 -3.78 4.53
N CYS A 20 -8.07 -4.80 4.16
CA CYS A 20 -7.16 -5.52 5.04
C CYS A 20 -5.72 -5.11 4.76
N LEU A 21 -4.95 -4.92 5.84
CA LEU A 21 -3.53 -4.59 5.79
C LEU A 21 -2.72 -5.67 6.50
N MET A 22 -1.70 -6.16 5.82
CA MET A 22 -0.96 -7.35 6.20
C MET A 22 0.54 -7.11 6.04
N PRO A 23 1.20 -6.44 7.01
CA PRO A 23 2.65 -6.38 7.03
C PRO A 23 3.25 -7.77 7.31
N CYS A 24 4.25 -8.16 6.53
CA CYS A 24 4.97 -9.42 6.67
C CYS A 24 6.48 -9.17 6.67
N ILE A 25 7.23 -9.95 7.46
CA ILE A 25 8.69 -9.84 7.55
C ILE A 25 9.35 -11.17 7.22
N VAL A 26 10.43 -11.12 6.44
CA VAL A 26 11.20 -12.30 6.07
C VAL A 26 12.69 -12.00 5.99
N LYS A 27 13.51 -13.03 6.22
CA LYS A 27 14.95 -12.99 5.90
C LYS A 27 15.17 -13.59 4.52
N ALA A 28 15.85 -12.86 3.64
CA ALA A 28 16.21 -13.30 2.30
C ALA A 28 17.57 -12.75 1.87
N ALA A 29 18.16 -13.33 0.82
CA ALA A 29 19.39 -12.86 0.22
C ALA A 29 19.16 -11.59 -0.61
N ASP A 30 18.06 -11.51 -1.33
CA ASP A 30 17.65 -10.41 -2.21
C ASP A 30 16.12 -10.22 -2.19
N ALA A 31 15.64 -9.18 -2.87
CA ALA A 31 14.23 -8.84 -2.95
C ALA A 31 13.41 -9.93 -3.65
N ASP A 32 13.94 -10.55 -4.71
CA ASP A 32 13.24 -11.60 -5.46
C ASP A 32 12.96 -12.83 -4.57
N GLU A 33 13.96 -13.29 -3.82
CA GLU A 33 13.77 -14.39 -2.85
C GLU A 33 12.78 -13.99 -1.73
N ALA A 34 12.76 -12.73 -1.31
CA ALA A 34 11.80 -12.25 -0.33
C ALA A 34 10.35 -12.33 -0.86
N LEU A 35 10.13 -11.83 -2.08
CA LEU A 35 8.83 -11.88 -2.76
C LEU A 35 8.36 -13.32 -2.97
N GLU A 36 9.23 -14.22 -3.42
CA GLU A 36 8.89 -15.65 -3.57
C GLU A 36 8.48 -16.28 -2.23
N LYS A 37 9.17 -15.94 -1.13
CA LYS A 37 8.80 -16.43 0.21
C LYS A 37 7.47 -15.87 0.69
N PHE A 38 7.19 -14.59 0.46
CA PHE A 38 5.88 -14.00 0.80
C PHE A 38 4.77 -14.68 0.01
N ALA A 39 4.95 -14.89 -1.30
CA ALA A 39 3.95 -15.53 -2.14
C ALA A 39 3.65 -16.97 -1.70
N ASN A 40 4.70 -17.77 -1.50
CA ASN A 40 4.54 -19.13 -0.98
C ASN A 40 3.85 -19.17 0.40
N HIS A 41 4.11 -18.17 1.26
CA HIS A 41 3.47 -18.10 2.56
C HIS A 41 1.98 -17.76 2.46
N PHE A 42 1.58 -16.85 1.59
CA PHE A 42 0.17 -16.50 1.40
C PHE A 42 -0.62 -17.64 0.77
N GLU A 43 -0.04 -18.39 -0.18
CA GLU A 43 -0.61 -19.64 -0.69
C GLU A 43 -0.79 -20.68 0.42
N ASP A 44 0.21 -20.86 1.28
CA ASP A 44 0.12 -21.80 2.41
C ASP A 44 -0.98 -21.39 3.41
N ILE A 45 -1.11 -20.10 3.72
CA ILE A 45 -2.19 -19.57 4.56
C ILE A 45 -3.55 -19.82 3.88
N ARG A 46 -3.68 -19.52 2.58
CA ARG A 46 -4.92 -19.70 1.83
C ARG A 46 -5.41 -21.15 1.82
N GLN A 47 -4.48 -22.09 1.77
CA GLN A 47 -4.78 -23.53 1.74
C GLN A 47 -5.06 -24.12 3.13
N ASN A 48 -4.44 -23.58 4.18
CA ASN A 48 -4.45 -24.19 5.52
C ASN A 48 -5.20 -23.37 6.58
N SER A 49 -5.68 -22.17 6.25
CA SER A 49 -6.38 -21.25 7.15
C SER A 49 -7.50 -20.50 6.43
N ASP A 50 -8.48 -20.07 7.21
CA ASP A 50 -9.57 -19.16 6.83
C ASP A 50 -9.15 -17.68 6.80
N LEU A 51 -7.94 -17.33 7.22
CA LEU A 51 -7.49 -15.94 7.35
C LEU A 51 -7.55 -15.15 6.03
N LEU A 52 -7.27 -15.80 4.90
CA LEU A 52 -7.30 -15.21 3.56
C LEU A 52 -8.49 -15.69 2.74
N GLU A 53 -9.58 -16.16 3.37
CA GLU A 53 -10.72 -16.73 2.64
C GLU A 53 -11.38 -15.72 1.69
N GLY A 54 -11.47 -14.46 2.13
CA GLY A 54 -12.01 -13.34 1.34
C GLY A 54 -10.98 -12.57 0.52
N ALA A 55 -9.70 -12.96 0.56
CA ALA A 55 -8.68 -12.38 -0.29
C ALA A 55 -8.75 -13.04 -1.67
N LYS A 56 -9.10 -12.27 -2.70
CA LYS A 56 -9.01 -12.70 -4.10
C LYS A 56 -7.73 -12.19 -4.76
N GLU A 57 -7.44 -10.92 -4.54
CA GLU A 57 -6.27 -10.21 -5.06
C GLU A 57 -5.53 -9.59 -3.88
N ILE A 58 -4.23 -9.89 -3.75
CA ILE A 58 -3.34 -9.26 -2.77
C ILE A 58 -2.42 -8.31 -3.52
N TYR A 59 -2.28 -7.08 -3.03
CA TYR A 59 -1.40 -6.05 -3.56
C TYR A 59 -0.17 -5.88 -2.65
N LEU A 60 0.95 -5.49 -3.25
CA LEU A 60 2.17 -5.12 -2.53
C LEU A 60 2.28 -3.60 -2.51
N ASP A 61 1.96 -2.99 -1.37
CA ASP A 61 1.97 -1.53 -1.22
C ASP A 61 3.41 -0.99 -1.14
N SER A 62 4.31 -1.73 -0.48
CA SER A 62 5.73 -1.37 -0.38
C SER A 62 6.58 -2.53 0.11
N LEU A 63 7.85 -2.55 -0.32
CA LEU A 63 8.87 -3.44 0.18
C LEU A 63 10.03 -2.63 0.77
N VAL A 64 10.30 -2.84 2.06
CA VAL A 64 11.40 -2.21 2.79
C VAL A 64 12.53 -3.22 2.98
N GLU A 65 13.71 -2.91 2.45
CA GLU A 65 14.94 -3.67 2.69
C GLU A 65 15.71 -3.11 3.90
N LEU A 66 16.11 -3.98 4.80
CA LEU A 66 16.99 -3.69 5.93
C LEU A 66 18.29 -4.47 5.76
N ALA A 67 19.38 -3.75 5.48
CA ALA A 67 20.70 -4.32 5.27
C ALA A 67 21.12 -5.25 6.42
N GLU A 68 20.84 -4.82 7.66
CA GLU A 68 21.16 -5.52 8.89
C GLU A 68 19.97 -5.51 9.88
N GLU A 69 20.06 -6.32 10.92
CA GLU A 69 19.07 -6.31 12.00
C GLU A 69 19.18 -4.98 12.77
N PRO A 70 18.08 -4.22 12.92
CA PRO A 70 18.16 -2.90 13.53
C PRO A 70 18.45 -3.02 15.03
N GLU A 71 19.51 -2.33 15.51
CA GLU A 71 19.86 -2.28 16.94
C GLU A 71 18.91 -1.37 17.74
N GLU A 72 18.29 -0.40 17.07
CA GLU A 72 17.28 0.50 17.61
C GLU A 72 15.91 0.24 16.96
N PRO A 73 14.78 0.50 17.66
CA PRO A 73 13.46 0.32 17.07
C PRO A 73 13.27 1.17 15.81
N LEU A 74 12.81 0.54 14.72
CA LEU A 74 12.53 1.18 13.44
C LEU A 74 11.03 1.11 13.15
N VAL A 75 10.44 2.25 12.79
CA VAL A 75 9.10 2.28 12.16
C VAL A 75 9.30 1.96 10.69
N THR A 76 8.65 0.89 10.19
CA THR A 76 8.73 0.49 8.76
C THR A 76 7.52 0.95 7.97
N GLN A 77 6.41 1.20 8.65
CA GLN A 77 5.17 1.71 8.08
C GLN A 77 4.49 2.60 9.13
N TRP A 78 4.12 3.81 8.72
CA TRP A 78 3.23 4.66 9.47
C TRP A 78 1.89 4.73 8.75
N GLN A 79 0.80 4.54 9.51
CA GLN A 79 -0.54 4.61 8.98
C GLN A 79 -1.43 5.47 9.89
N LYS A 80 -2.21 6.34 9.26
CA LYS A 80 -3.26 7.12 9.92
C LYS A 80 -4.60 6.86 9.26
N ILE A 81 -5.54 6.36 10.06
CA ILE A 81 -6.94 6.18 9.66
C ILE A 81 -7.73 7.41 10.08
N VAL A 82 -8.39 8.06 9.13
CA VAL A 82 -9.19 9.26 9.32
C VAL A 82 -10.65 8.96 8.97
N PRO A 83 -11.61 9.19 9.88
CA PRO A 83 -13.03 9.08 9.53
C PRO A 83 -13.43 10.23 8.60
N THR A 84 -14.10 9.90 7.51
CA THR A 84 -14.71 10.85 6.56
C THR A 84 -16.24 10.72 6.57
N ARG A 85 -16.93 11.57 5.82
CA ARG A 85 -18.40 11.45 5.67
C ARG A 85 -18.82 10.20 4.90
N GLU A 86 -17.93 9.66 4.07
CA GLU A 86 -18.19 8.53 3.17
C GLU A 86 -17.63 7.21 3.71
N GLY A 87 -16.78 7.25 4.74
CA GLY A 87 -16.21 6.05 5.32
C GLY A 87 -14.92 6.31 6.11
N LEU A 88 -13.96 5.41 5.98
CA LEU A 88 -12.61 5.57 6.53
C LEU A 88 -11.64 5.87 5.39
N CYS A 89 -10.79 6.86 5.58
CA CYS A 89 -9.65 7.16 4.70
C CYS A 89 -8.36 6.68 5.40
N SER A 90 -7.48 6.00 4.67
CA SER A 90 -6.20 5.53 5.19
C SER A 90 -5.07 6.29 4.50
N LEU A 91 -4.19 6.91 5.29
CA LEU A 91 -2.96 7.54 4.83
C LEU A 91 -1.79 6.66 5.26
N VAL A 92 -1.03 6.13 4.30
CA VAL A 92 0.09 5.22 4.53
C VAL A 92 1.39 5.88 4.10
N SER A 93 2.45 5.71 4.87
CA SER A 93 3.79 6.13 4.50
C SER A 93 4.81 5.08 4.94
N ALA A 94 5.64 4.62 4.00
CA ALA A 94 6.79 3.78 4.28
C ALA A 94 7.98 4.70 4.61
N THR A 95 8.16 5.03 5.89
CA THR A 95 9.29 5.85 6.33
C THR A 95 10.26 4.99 7.13
N PRO A 96 11.40 4.57 6.57
CA PRO A 96 12.55 4.33 7.41
C PRO A 96 12.99 5.70 7.94
N LEU A 97 12.42 6.13 9.06
CA LEU A 97 12.94 7.24 9.88
C LEU A 97 14.22 6.76 10.57
N ALA A 98 15.19 6.29 9.80
CA ALA A 98 16.54 6.04 10.26
C ALA A 98 17.37 7.26 9.87
N GLU A 99 18.02 7.90 10.85
CA GLU A 99 19.20 8.72 10.56
C GLU A 99 20.33 7.76 10.11
N GLY A 100 20.22 7.27 8.88
CA GLY A 100 21.14 6.31 8.29
C GLY A 100 21.11 6.47 6.77
N ASP A 101 22.30 6.50 6.16
CA ASP A 101 22.44 6.67 4.73
C ASP A 101 21.77 5.51 3.99
N GLU A 102 20.77 5.87 3.17
CA GLU A 102 20.12 5.07 2.14
C GLU A 102 19.18 3.97 2.63
N ALA A 103 17.88 4.30 2.64
CA ALA A 103 16.83 3.30 2.55
C ALA A 103 16.15 3.41 1.18
N ILE A 104 16.01 2.27 0.51
CA ILE A 104 15.45 2.18 -0.84
C ILE A 104 14.03 1.62 -0.70
N SER A 105 13.03 2.42 -1.07
CA SER A 105 11.64 1.97 -1.22
C SER A 105 11.41 1.57 -2.67
N TYR A 106 10.95 0.34 -2.89
CA TYR A 106 10.52 -0.11 -4.21
C TYR A 106 9.04 0.19 -4.38
N ASP A 107 8.72 0.88 -5.47
CA ASP A 107 7.38 1.23 -5.93
C ASP A 107 7.23 0.58 -7.32
N MET A 108 6.28 -0.33 -7.47
CA MET A 108 6.05 -1.08 -8.71
C MET A 108 5.27 -0.19 -9.68
N ARG A 109 5.98 0.64 -10.44
CA ARG A 109 5.38 1.51 -11.47
C ARG A 109 5.28 0.79 -12.81
N SER A 110 4.11 0.87 -13.44
CA SER A 110 3.91 0.62 -14.87
C SER A 110 4.23 1.90 -15.67
N GLU A 111 4.84 1.77 -16.85
CA GLU A 111 5.05 2.92 -17.76
C GLU A 111 3.69 3.46 -18.24
N PRO A 112 3.50 4.80 -18.35
CA PRO A 112 2.23 5.36 -18.81
C PRO A 112 1.97 4.98 -20.26
N ALA A 113 0.80 4.39 -20.51
CA ALA A 113 0.26 4.24 -21.85
C ALA A 113 -0.24 5.61 -22.33
N ASP A 114 0.08 5.92 -23.58
CA ASP A 114 -0.09 7.20 -24.29
C ASP A 114 -1.39 7.99 -24.02
N GLU A 115 -1.20 9.30 -23.90
CA GLU A 115 -2.21 10.39 -23.91
C GLU A 115 -3.28 10.22 -25.01
N ASP A 116 -4.56 10.39 -24.68
CA ASP A 116 -5.48 11.25 -25.46
C ASP A 116 -6.91 11.37 -24.86
N ASP A 117 -7.38 12.62 -24.90
CA ASP A 117 -8.76 13.15 -24.96
C ASP A 117 -9.54 13.56 -23.70
N ALA A 118 -9.93 14.84 -23.75
CA ALA A 118 -10.61 15.69 -22.77
C ALA A 118 -12.15 15.58 -22.77
N ASP A 119 -12.80 15.98 -21.67
CA ASP A 119 -13.74 17.12 -21.58
C ASP A 119 -14.64 17.12 -20.31
N GLU A 120 -14.54 18.22 -19.55
CA GLU A 120 -15.54 19.08 -18.86
C GLU A 120 -16.57 18.58 -17.80
N ASP A 121 -16.50 19.26 -16.63
CA ASP A 121 -17.53 19.79 -15.69
C ASP A 121 -18.49 18.86 -14.89
N ASP A 122 -18.44 18.95 -13.55
CA ASP A 122 -19.47 19.67 -12.74
C ASP A 122 -19.04 19.90 -11.26
N GLU A 123 -19.50 21.01 -10.69
CA GLU A 123 -18.96 21.71 -9.52
C GLU A 123 -19.42 21.23 -8.12
N ASP A 124 -18.54 21.45 -7.13
CA ASP A 124 -18.77 22.00 -5.78
C ASP A 124 -19.59 21.22 -4.72
N ALA A 125 -18.89 20.41 -3.89
CA ALA A 125 -19.26 20.20 -2.46
C ALA A 125 -18.17 19.62 -1.51
N GLU A 126 -16.87 19.59 -1.86
CA GLU A 126 -15.88 18.71 -1.21
C GLU A 126 -14.83 19.34 -0.27
N ASP A 127 -14.96 20.61 0.14
CA ASP A 127 -13.75 21.32 0.59
C ASP A 127 -13.24 21.01 2.01
N THR A 128 -14.08 20.64 2.98
CA THR A 128 -13.64 20.75 4.40
C THR A 128 -12.70 19.65 4.90
N ALA A 129 -12.69 18.45 4.31
CA ALA A 129 -11.81 17.35 4.74
C ALA A 129 -10.48 17.35 3.99
N LEU A 130 -10.51 17.77 2.73
CA LEU A 130 -9.33 18.00 1.91
C LEU A 130 -8.55 19.23 2.39
N GLU A 131 -9.22 20.30 2.83
CA GLU A 131 -8.57 21.49 3.43
C GLU A 131 -7.68 21.14 4.64
N ASP A 132 -8.16 20.27 5.55
CA ASP A 132 -7.38 19.84 6.72
C ASP A 132 -6.13 19.00 6.33
N ALA A 133 -6.21 18.20 5.27
CA ALA A 133 -5.05 17.47 4.75
C ALA A 133 -4.10 18.40 3.97
N ARG A 134 -4.63 19.39 3.24
CA ARG A 134 -3.87 20.40 2.49
C ARG A 134 -2.99 21.26 3.41
N GLU A 135 -3.52 21.72 4.55
CA GLU A 135 -2.73 22.53 5.50
C GLU A 135 -1.58 21.72 6.14
N ILE A 136 -1.77 20.42 6.36
CA ILE A 136 -0.77 19.56 7.01
C ILE A 136 0.36 19.15 6.05
N PHE A 137 0.04 18.91 4.77
CA PHE A 137 0.97 18.30 3.81
C PHE A 137 1.38 19.22 2.64
N GLY A 138 0.81 20.42 2.52
CA GLY A 138 1.27 21.44 1.57
C GLY A 138 0.89 21.21 0.11
N PHE A 139 -0.14 20.41 -0.18
CA PHE A 139 -0.63 20.15 -1.54
C PHE A 139 -1.44 21.34 -2.07
N THR A 140 -1.06 21.87 -3.24
CA THR A 140 -1.83 22.87 -4.00
C THR A 140 -2.80 22.17 -4.95
N GLY A 141 -4.05 22.65 -5.00
CA GLY A 141 -5.24 21.94 -5.48
C GLY A 141 -5.35 21.62 -6.99
N ASP A 142 -4.25 21.53 -7.74
CA ASP A 142 -4.24 21.04 -9.12
C ASP A 142 -3.54 19.66 -9.26
N ASP A 143 -2.93 19.11 -8.21
CA ASP A 143 -2.09 17.88 -8.31
C ASP A 143 -2.81 16.58 -7.87
N ILE A 144 -4.12 16.61 -7.61
CA ILE A 144 -4.89 15.40 -7.29
C ILE A 144 -5.95 15.19 -8.37
N GLU A 145 -5.49 14.98 -9.60
CA GLU A 145 -6.24 14.12 -10.52
C GLU A 145 -6.01 12.69 -10.03
N LEU A 146 -7.02 12.14 -9.35
CA LEU A 146 -7.03 10.73 -8.94
C LEU A 146 -7.33 9.89 -10.19
N GLU A 147 -6.43 9.95 -11.18
CA GLU A 147 -6.36 8.92 -12.21
C GLU A 147 -6.12 7.61 -11.46
N GLY A 148 -7.14 6.76 -11.42
CA GLY A 148 -7.01 5.43 -10.85
C GLY A 148 -5.97 4.68 -11.65
N TYR A 149 -4.74 4.63 -11.16
CA TYR A 149 -3.72 3.75 -11.69
C TYR A 149 -4.18 2.31 -11.42
N ASP A 150 -4.37 1.52 -12.47
CA ASP A 150 -4.67 0.10 -12.35
C ASP A 150 -3.44 -0.61 -11.76
N GLU A 151 -3.38 -0.69 -10.43
CA GLU A 151 -2.32 -1.43 -9.72
C GLU A 151 -2.41 -2.92 -10.04
N GLU A 152 -1.30 -3.52 -10.48
CA GLU A 152 -1.25 -4.96 -10.71
C GLU A 152 -1.19 -5.71 -9.36
N PRO A 153 -2.03 -6.74 -9.16
CA PRO A 153 -1.99 -7.52 -7.94
C PRO A 153 -0.68 -8.31 -7.83
N PHE A 154 -0.12 -8.34 -6.63
CA PHE A 154 1.04 -9.16 -6.30
C PHE A 154 0.70 -10.66 -6.38
N ILE A 155 -0.50 -11.06 -5.93
CA ILE A 155 -1.03 -12.42 -6.05
C ILE A 155 -2.50 -12.35 -6.43
N VAL A 156 -2.89 -13.24 -7.34
CA VAL A 156 -4.29 -13.55 -7.64
C VAL A 156 -4.52 -15.00 -7.26
N PHE A 157 -5.47 -15.24 -6.36
CA PHE A 157 -5.91 -16.59 -6.02
C PHE A 157 -6.97 -17.06 -7.03
N GLU A 158 -6.81 -18.28 -7.56
CA GLU A 158 -7.80 -18.93 -8.44
C GLU A 158 -9.02 -19.49 -7.70
#